data_AF-A0A842V715-F1
#
_entry.id   AF-A0A842V715-F1
#
_cell.length_a   1.000
_cell.length_b   1.000
_cell.length_c   1.000
_cell.angle_alpha   90.00
_cell.angle_beta   90.00
_cell.angle_gamma   90.00
#
_symmetry.space_group_name_H-M   'P 1'
#
loop_
_entity.id
_entity.type
_entity.pdbx_description
1 polymer ?
#
loop_
_entity_poly.entity_id
_entity_poly.type
_entity_poly.pdbx_seq_one_letter_code
_entity_poly.pdbx_strand_id
1 'polypeptide(L)'
;MSEAAGIENILLALVLLIGLARILGEIFERLKIGAVVGELLAGLILGPSLLAWISPHTVESFAIVGSVLILFFAGLKQKHTHELIRNKSAVLIAISMLVLTFAAIFLLFRGTFTLTQVIFLALGYA
;
A
#
# COMPACT_ATOMS: atom_id res chain seq x y z
N MET A 1 12.46 0.71 -30.19
CA MET A 1 12.44 1.56 -28.98
C MET A 1 11.09 2.23 -28.95
N SER A 2 10.12 1.65 -28.23
CA SER A 2 8.76 2.19 -28.18
C SER A 2 8.76 3.35 -27.19
N GLU A 3 8.74 4.58 -27.71
CA GLU A 3 8.31 5.77 -26.95
C GLU A 3 6.92 5.45 -26.37
N ALA A 4 6.88 5.17 -25.06
CA ALA A 4 5.62 5.12 -24.35
C ALA A 4 5.09 6.55 -24.32
N ALA A 5 3.95 6.78 -24.97
CA ALA A 5 3.18 8.02 -24.94
C ALA A 5 2.57 8.26 -23.55
N GLY A 6 3.41 8.28 -22.52
CA GLY A 6 3.04 8.61 -21.16
C GLY A 6 3.01 10.12 -21.01
N ILE A 7 2.11 10.59 -20.17
CA ILE A 7 2.06 12.01 -19.81
C ILE A 7 3.34 12.33 -19.01
N GLU A 8 4.27 13.06 -19.63
CA GLU A 8 5.49 13.55 -18.96
C GLU A 8 5.19 14.71 -18.00
N ASN A 9 4.06 15.40 -18.20
CA ASN A 9 3.66 16.50 -17.34
C ASN A 9 3.13 15.99 -16.00
N ILE A 10 3.97 16.13 -14.97
CA ILE A 10 3.66 15.74 -13.60
C ILE A 10 2.37 16.34 -13.05
N LEU A 11 2.04 17.59 -13.40
CA LEU A 11 0.81 18.24 -12.93
C LEU A 11 -0.42 17.53 -13.50
N LEU A 12 -0.38 17.19 -14.78
CA LEU A 12 -1.49 16.48 -15.43
C LEU A 12 -1.60 15.05 -14.88
N ALA A 13 -0.48 14.37 -14.66
CA ALA A 13 -0.46 13.05 -14.04
C ALA A 13 -1.09 13.07 -12.63
N LEU A 14 -0.71 14.04 -11.79
CA LEU A 14 -1.28 14.19 -10.44
C LEU A 14 -2.77 14.55 -10.47
N VAL A 15 -3.20 15.44 -11.37
CA VAL A 15 -4.62 15.80 -11.51
C VAL A 15 -5.46 14.59 -11.90
N LEU A 16 -5.00 13.80 -12.88
CA LEU A 16 -5.70 12.59 -13.29
C LEU A 16 -5.73 11.54 -12.19
N LEU A 17 -4.59 11.31 -11.54
CA LEU A 17 -4.45 10.31 -10.47
C LEU A 17 -5.35 10.67 -9.29
N ILE A 18 -5.25 11.90 -8.77
CA ILE A 18 -6.06 12.37 -7.64
C ILE A 18 -7.54 12.44 -8.03
N GLY A 19 -7.86 12.97 -9.22
CA GLY A 19 -9.23 13.09 -9.70
C GLY A 19 -9.93 11.74 -9.82
N LEU A 20 -9.31 10.77 -10.49
CA LEU A 20 -9.88 9.44 -10.65
C LEU A 20 -9.92 8.68 -9.32
N ALA A 21 -8.87 8.79 -8.49
CA ALA A 21 -8.83 8.17 -7.17
C ALA A 21 -9.95 8.69 -6.26
N ARG A 22 -10.26 9.98 -6.29
CA ARG A 22 -11.40 10.57 -5.54
C ARG A 22 -12.74 10.04 -6.04
N ILE A 23 -12.95 10.00 -7.36
CA ILE A 23 -14.21 9.52 -7.95
C ILE A 23 -14.43 8.04 -7.61
N LEU A 24 -13.43 7.19 -7.85
CA LEU A 24 -13.54 5.76 -7.57
C LEU A 24 -13.57 5.48 -6.06
N GLY A 25 -12.82 6.22 -5.26
CA GLY A 25 -12.84 6.11 -3.80
C GLY A 25 -14.24 6.35 -3.24
N GLU A 26 -14.90 7.44 -3.66
CA GLU A 26 -16.28 7.77 -3.27
C GLU A 26 -17.27 6.68 -3.71
N ILE A 27 -17.12 6.15 -4.94
CA ILE A 27 -17.97 5.06 -5.43
C ILE A 27 -17.81 3.82 -4.54
N PHE A 28 -16.59 3.43 -4.20
CA PHE A 28 -16.32 2.25 -3.38
C PHE A 28 -16.71 2.43 -1.91
N GLU A 29 -16.65 3.67 -1.41
CA GLU A 29 -17.16 4.02 -0.09
C GLU A 29 -18.68 3.91 -0.02
N ARG A 30 -19.40 4.34 -1.07
CA ARG A 30 -20.86 4.11 -1.19
C ARG A 30 -21.23 2.64 -1.24
N LEU A 31 -20.36 1.80 -1.79
CA LEU A 31 -20.50 0.34 -1.80
C LEU A 31 -20.08 -0.32 -0.48
N LYS A 32 -19.62 0.45 0.53
CA LYS A 32 -19.14 -0.04 1.84
C LYS A 32 -17.91 -0.96 1.78
N ILE A 33 -17.10 -0.84 0.73
CA ILE A 33 -15.87 -1.64 0.54
C ILE A 33 -14.64 -0.89 1.10
N GLY A 34 -14.73 0.43 1.22
CA GLY A 34 -13.65 1.32 1.68
C GLY A 34 -12.97 2.03 0.51
N ALA A 35 -12.73 3.34 0.67
CA ALA A 35 -12.23 4.20 -0.40
C ALA A 35 -10.87 3.75 -0.98
N VAL A 36 -9.99 3.18 -0.15
CA VAL A 36 -8.63 2.75 -0.55
C VAL A 36 -8.67 1.76 -1.73
N VAL A 37 -9.68 0.89 -1.81
CA VAL A 37 -9.82 -0.05 -2.93
C VAL A 37 -10.07 0.71 -4.25
N GLY A 38 -10.91 1.74 -4.22
CA GLY A 38 -11.15 2.60 -5.38
C GLY A 38 -9.92 3.41 -5.79
N GLU A 39 -9.15 3.91 -4.82
CA GLU A 39 -7.90 4.64 -5.06
C GLU A 39 -6.83 3.74 -5.71
N LEU A 40 -6.70 2.48 -5.26
CA LEU A 40 -5.81 1.48 -5.87
C LEU A 40 -6.25 1.12 -7.29
N LEU A 41 -7.55 0.98 -7.53
CA LEU A 41 -8.09 0.74 -8.88
C LEU A 41 -7.82 1.90 -9.83
N ALA A 42 -7.90 3.15 -9.36
CA ALA A 42 -7.52 4.32 -10.16
C ALA A 42 -6.06 4.23 -10.61
N GLY A 43 -5.16 3.83 -9.71
CA GLY A 43 -3.75 3.59 -10.02
C GLY A 43 -3.55 2.45 -11.03
N LEU A 44 -4.29 1.36 -10.90
CA LEU A 44 -4.24 0.23 -11.85
C LEU A 44 -4.73 0.65 -13.25
N ILE A 45 -5.81 1.43 -13.32
CA ILE A 45 -6.40 1.93 -14.57
C ILE A 45 -5.43 2.88 -15.29
N LEU A 46 -4.91 3.89 -14.58
CA LEU A 46 -4.05 4.92 -15.18
C LEU A 46 -2.60 4.46 -15.36
N GLY A 47 -2.17 3.46 -14.60
CA GLY A 47 -0.84 2.90 -14.65
C GLY A 47 -0.58 2.01 -15.87
N PRO A 48 0.63 1.42 -15.96
CA PRO A 48 1.07 0.64 -17.11
C PRO A 48 0.30 -0.66 -17.33
N SER A 49 -0.46 -1.13 -16.34
CA SER A 49 -1.23 -2.37 -16.42
C SER A 49 -2.45 -2.29 -17.33
N LEU A 50 -3.02 -1.10 -17.54
CA LEU A 50 -4.24 -0.91 -18.33
C LEU A 50 -4.07 0.19 -19.39
N LEU A 51 -4.09 1.47 -19.00
CA LEU A 51 -4.02 2.59 -19.96
C LEU A 51 -2.60 3.02 -20.30
N ALA A 52 -1.63 2.77 -19.42
CA ALA A 52 -0.23 3.21 -19.54
C ALA A 52 -0.07 4.75 -19.72
N TRP A 53 -1.01 5.52 -19.16
CA TRP A 53 -0.99 6.99 -19.23
C TRP A 53 -0.01 7.62 -18.24
N ILE A 54 0.19 6.98 -17.09
CA ILE A 54 1.08 7.45 -16.03
C ILE A 54 2.19 6.42 -15.81
N SER A 55 3.44 6.88 -15.94
CA SER A 55 4.61 6.09 -15.57
C SER A 55 4.83 6.14 -14.05
N PRO A 56 5.13 5.00 -13.38
CA PRO A 56 5.43 4.97 -11.95
C PRO A 56 6.55 5.95 -11.56
N HIS A 57 7.58 6.09 -12.39
CA HIS A 57 8.72 6.96 -12.13
C HIS A 57 8.34 8.45 -12.10
N THR A 58 7.32 8.87 -12.83
CA THR A 58 6.88 10.28 -12.88
C THR A 58 6.29 10.75 -11.55
N VAL A 59 5.69 9.83 -10.79
CA VAL A 59 5.00 10.14 -9.52
C VAL A 59 5.68 9.54 -8.29
N GLU A 60 6.78 8.81 -8.47
CA GLU A 60 7.48 8.07 -7.42
C GLU A 60 7.88 8.95 -6.23
N SER A 61 8.49 10.11 -6.49
CA SER A 61 8.88 11.03 -5.41
C SER A 61 7.68 11.52 -4.60
N PHE A 62 6.53 11.75 -5.24
CA PHE A 62 5.29 12.14 -4.56
C PHE A 62 4.69 10.98 -3.77
N ALA A 63 4.75 9.75 -4.29
CA ALA A 63 4.29 8.56 -3.59
C ALA A 63 5.11 8.29 -2.31
N ILE A 64 6.43 8.50 -2.37
CA ILE A 64 7.31 8.38 -1.19
C ILE A 64 6.95 9.44 -0.15
N VAL A 65 6.84 10.71 -0.55
CA VAL A 65 6.46 11.79 0.38
C VAL A 65 5.07 11.54 0.97
N GLY A 66 4.09 11.16 0.13
CA GLY A 66 2.73 10.86 0.55
C GLY A 66 2.66 9.70 1.56
N SER A 67 3.37 8.60 1.31
CA SER A 67 3.38 7.44 2.21
C SER A 67 4.01 7.77 3.57
N VAL A 68 5.12 8.51 3.58
CA VAL A 68 5.76 8.99 4.81
C VAL A 68 4.83 9.91 5.59
N LEU A 69 4.17 10.86 4.93
CA LEU A 69 3.19 11.74 5.58
C LEU A 69 2.02 10.95 6.18
N ILE A 70 1.47 9.96 5.47
CA ILE A 70 0.37 9.13 5.97
C ILE A 70 0.79 8.36 7.23
N LEU A 71 1.95 7.69 7.20
CA LEU A 71 2.48 6.95 8.35
C LEU A 71 2.78 7.88 9.53
N PHE A 72 3.31 9.06 9.25
CA PHE A 72 3.55 10.08 10.26
C PHE A 72 2.25 10.57 10.91
N PHE A 73 1.23 10.89 10.11
CA PHE A 73 -0.08 11.29 10.61
C PHE A 73 -0.76 10.17 11.42
N ALA A 74 -0.63 8.91 10.98
CA ALA A 74 -1.13 7.77 11.74
C ALA A 74 -0.46 7.69 13.12
N GLY A 75 0.85 7.90 13.19
CA GLY A 75 1.59 8.00 14.46
C GLY A 75 1.12 9.16 15.34
N LEU A 76 0.94 10.36 14.78
CA LEU A 76 0.49 11.55 15.52
C LEU A 76 -0.92 11.42 16.09
N LYS A 77 -1.83 10.70 15.41
CA LYS A 77 -3.20 10.48 15.89
C LYS A 77 -3.27 9.57 17.12
N GLN A 78 -2.23 8.78 17.38
CA GLN A 78 -2.21 7.81 18.46
C GLN A 78 -1.89 8.48 19.81
N LYS A 79 -2.94 8.91 20.53
CA LYS A 79 -2.80 9.61 21.84
C LYS A 79 -2.47 8.69 23.02
N HIS A 80 -2.75 7.39 22.92
CA HIS A 80 -2.67 6.41 24.02
C HIS A 80 -1.60 5.33 23.80
N THR A 81 -0.50 5.66 23.11
CA THR A 81 0.60 4.71 22.87
C THR A 81 1.10 4.06 24.15
N HIS A 82 1.18 4.82 25.25
CA HIS A 82 1.65 4.32 26.55
C HIS A 82 0.67 3.32 27.20
N GLU A 83 -0.63 3.45 26.98
CA GLU A 83 -1.62 2.49 27.49
C GLU A 83 -1.69 1.23 26.63
N LEU A 84 -1.46 1.37 25.32
CA LEU A 84 -1.42 0.26 24.38
C LEU A 84 -0.22 -0.67 24.65
N ILE A 85 0.97 -0.10 24.88
CA ILE A 85 2.19 -0.88 25.19
C ILE A 85 2.10 -1.51 26.60
N ARG A 86 1.43 -0.85 27.55
CA ARG A 86 1.23 -1.40 28.90
C ARG A 86 0.20 -2.53 28.91
N ASN A 87 -0.69 -2.58 27.93
CA ASN A 87 -1.63 -3.68 27.77
C ASN A 87 -0.90 -4.92 27.23
N LYS A 88 -0.51 -5.81 28.14
CA LYS A 88 0.15 -7.08 27.82
C LYS A 88 -0.63 -7.91 26.79
N SER A 89 -1.96 -7.88 26.82
CA SER A 89 -2.78 -8.59 25.84
C SER A 89 -2.67 -7.97 24.45
N ALA A 90 -2.65 -6.64 24.32
CA ALA A 90 -2.49 -5.96 23.03
C ALA A 90 -1.11 -6.25 22.42
N VAL A 91 -0.05 -6.19 23.24
CA VAL A 91 1.31 -6.54 22.81
C VAL A 91 1.40 -8.02 22.43
N LEU A 92 0.81 -8.91 23.22
CA LEU A 92 0.77 -10.34 22.92
C LEU A 92 0.05 -10.62 21.60
N ILE A 93 -1.10 -9.97 21.35
CA ILE A 93 -1.84 -10.11 20.10
C ILE A 93 -1.00 -9.62 18.92
N ALA A 94 -0.35 -8.46 19.05
CA ALA A 94 0.51 -7.90 17.99
C ALA A 94 1.68 -8.84 17.66
N ILE A 95 2.40 -9.32 18.67
CA ILE A 95 3.52 -10.26 18.48
C ILE A 95 3.01 -11.60 17.94
N SER A 96 1.87 -12.09 18.43
CA SER A 96 1.30 -13.36 17.98
C SER A 96 0.88 -13.28 16.51
N MET A 97 0.29 -12.18 16.06
CA MET A 97 -0.06 -11.98 14.65
C MET A 97 1.20 -11.94 13.77
N LEU A 98 2.23 -11.21 14.18
CA LEU A 98 3.52 -11.18 13.47
C LEU A 98 4.11 -12.59 13.35
N VAL A 99 4.24 -13.32 14.46
CA VAL A 99 4.85 -14.66 14.47
C VAL A 99 3.99 -15.66 13.71
N LEU A 100 2.67 -15.61 13.85
CA LEU A 100 1.74 -16.52 13.18
C LEU A 100 1.77 -16.30 11.66
N THR A 101 1.68 -15.06 11.19
CA THR A 101 1.73 -14.74 9.76
C THR A 101 3.08 -15.12 9.17
N PHE A 102 4.17 -14.79 9.86
CA PHE A 102 5.51 -15.19 9.45
C PHE A 102 5.64 -16.71 9.33
N ALA A 103 5.21 -17.46 10.36
CA ALA A 103 5.28 -18.92 10.37
C ALA A 103 4.40 -19.56 9.30
N ALA A 104 3.19 -19.03 9.08
CA ALA A 104 2.28 -19.52 8.05
C ALA A 104 2.89 -19.36 6.65
N ILE A 105 3.42 -18.17 6.33
CA ILE A 105 4.10 -17.92 5.06
C ILE A 105 5.33 -18.81 4.92
N PHE A 106 6.15 -18.92 5.98
CA PHE A 106 7.35 -19.76 5.95
C PHE A 106 7.02 -21.23 5.69
N LEU A 107 6.02 -21.79 6.37
CA LEU A 107 5.64 -23.20 6.22
C LEU A 107 5.03 -23.51 4.85
N LEU A 108 4.15 -22.63 4.34
CA LEU A 108 3.48 -22.83 3.05
C LEU A 108 4.47 -22.74 1.88
N PHE A 109 5.42 -21.81 1.94
CA PHE A 109 6.26 -21.46 0.77
C PHE A 109 7.68 -22.05 0.81
N ARG A 110 8.07 -22.73 1.89
CA ARG A 110 9.38 -23.40 2.00
C ARG A 110 9.62 -24.44 0.91
N GLY A 111 8.58 -25.09 0.40
CA GLY A 111 8.71 -26.13 -0.63
C GLY A 111 8.82 -25.60 -2.06
N THR A 112 8.41 -24.36 -2.31
CA THR A 112 8.32 -23.79 -3.67
C THR A 112 9.40 -22.74 -3.96
N PHE A 113 9.84 -21.99 -2.95
CA PHE A 113 10.77 -20.88 -3.10
C PHE A 113 12.09 -21.10 -2.37
N THR A 114 13.12 -20.33 -2.75
CA THR A 114 14.41 -20.31 -2.04
C THR A 114 14.26 -19.73 -0.65
N LEU A 115 15.11 -20.16 0.29
CA LEU A 115 15.06 -19.72 1.69
C LEU A 115 15.06 -18.19 1.83
N THR A 116 15.88 -17.50 1.02
CA THR A 116 15.95 -16.03 1.01
C THR A 116 14.61 -15.42 0.60
N GLN A 117 14.01 -15.88 -0.50
CA GLN A 117 12.72 -15.36 -0.98
C GLN A 117 11.61 -15.57 0.05
N VAL A 118 11.57 -16.73 0.71
CA VAL A 118 10.57 -17.04 1.73
C VAL A 118 10.73 -16.13 2.95
N ILE A 119 11.96 -15.84 3.40
CA ILE A 119 12.20 -14.93 4.53
C ILE A 119 11.76 -13.50 4.17
N PHE A 120 12.09 -13.01 2.96
CA PHE A 120 11.64 -11.70 2.50
C PHE A 120 10.12 -11.62 2.39
N LEU A 121 9.48 -12.66 1.87
CA LEU A 121 8.02 -12.74 1.78
C LEU A 121 7.39 -12.77 3.18
N ALA A 122 7.92 -13.58 4.08
CA ALA A 122 7.40 -13.71 5.43
C ALA A 122 7.56 -12.41 6.24
N LEU A 123 8.69 -11.69 6.11
CA LEU A 123 8.88 -10.40 6.76
C LEU A 123 8.07 -9.27 6.10
N GLY A 124 7.91 -9.30 4.78
CA GLY A 124 7.21 -8.24 4.05
C GLY A 124 5.71 -8.21 4.29
N TYR A 125 5.11 -9.33 4.71
CA TYR A 125 3.67 -9.50 4.88
C TYR A 125 3.22 -9.85 6.31
N ALA A 126 4.16 -10.06 7.25
CA ALA A 126 3.87 -10.28 8.67
C ALA A 126 3.84 -8.97 9.45
#